data_AF-A0A419SRF7-F1
#
_entry.id   AF-A0A419SRF7-F1
#
_cell.length_a   1.000
_cell.length_b   1.000
_cell.length_c   1.000
_cell.angle_alpha   90.00
_cell.angle_beta   90.00
_cell.angle_gamma   90.00
#
_symmetry.space_group_name_H-M   'P 1'
#
loop_
_entity.id
_entity.type
_entity.pdbx_description
1 polymer ?
#
loop_
_entity_poly.entity_id
_entity_poly.type
_entity_poly.pdbx_seq_one_letter_code
_entity_poly.pdbx_strand_id
1 'polypeptide(L)'
;MATITITALISLFFILDSFMQTKLWELNGSGNFQKSYVSPDGNYRADSFLINKGGATVGHQYRVSVTSLTEKKEFHDDTIYWLYPAIDEISIGWKDNNEIIINKRTININEPDTYYNWKLDGNL
;
A
#
# COMPACT_ATOMS: atom_id res chain seq x y z
N MET A 1 29.90 -8.66 -30.92
CA MET A 1 30.19 -8.07 -29.60
C MET A 1 29.13 -7.05 -29.18
N ALA A 2 28.78 -6.05 -30.01
CA ALA A 2 27.78 -5.03 -29.66
C ALA A 2 26.37 -5.55 -29.33
N THR A 3 25.89 -6.61 -30.00
CA THR A 3 24.55 -7.19 -29.74
C THR A 3 24.41 -7.78 -28.34
N ILE A 4 25.43 -8.51 -27.87
CA ILE A 4 25.45 -9.09 -26.51
C ILE A 4 25.47 -7.98 -25.45
N THR A 5 26.20 -6.88 -25.70
CA THR A 5 26.26 -5.73 -24.79
C THR A 5 24.92 -4.99 -24.72
N ILE A 6 24.24 -4.82 -25.84
CA ILE A 6 22.90 -4.20 -25.90
C ILE A 6 21.88 -5.09 -25.16
N THR A 7 21.88 -6.40 -25.41
CA THR A 7 20.97 -7.32 -24.70
C THR A 7 21.22 -7.31 -23.19
N ALA A 8 22.48 -7.26 -22.75
CA ALA A 8 22.84 -7.18 -21.33
C ALA A 8 22.42 -5.85 -20.67
N LEU A 9 22.50 -4.73 -21.40
CA LEU A 9 22.03 -3.43 -20.92
C LEU A 9 20.51 -3.39 -20.79
N ILE A 10 19.79 -3.95 -21.76
CA ILE A 10 18.32 -4.03 -21.73
C ILE A 10 17.86 -4.92 -20.56
N SER A 11 18.47 -6.09 -20.36
CA SER A 11 18.12 -6.95 -19.23
C SER A 11 18.43 -6.30 -17.88
N LEU A 12 19.58 -5.61 -17.76
CA LEU A 12 19.90 -4.85 -16.55
C LEU A 12 18.90 -3.71 -16.30
N PHE A 13 18.46 -3.01 -17.34
CA PHE A 13 17.43 -1.98 -17.24
C PHE A 13 16.10 -2.55 -16.72
N PHE A 14 15.62 -3.67 -17.25
CA PHE A 14 14.40 -4.32 -16.76
C PHE A 14 14.52 -4.83 -15.32
N ILE A 15 15.71 -5.30 -14.92
CA ILE A 15 15.97 -5.71 -13.54
C ILE A 15 15.89 -4.49 -12.61
N LEU A 16 16.53 -3.38 -12.98
CA LEU A 16 16.53 -2.15 -12.18
C LEU A 16 15.14 -1.51 -12.10
N ASP A 17 14.38 -1.51 -13.20
CA ASP A 17 13.02 -0.98 -13.25
C ASP A 17 12.06 -1.78 -12.37
N SER A 18 12.20 -3.12 -12.32
CA SER A 18 11.34 -3.95 -11.46
C SER A 18 11.54 -3.68 -9.97
N PHE A 19 12.75 -3.29 -9.54
CA PHE A 19 13.00 -2.89 -8.15
C PHE A 19 12.30 -1.58 -7.75
N MET A 20 11.94 -0.74 -8.72
CA MET A 20 11.40 0.60 -8.48
C MET A 20 9.87 0.63 -8.43
N GLN A 21 9.17 -0.36 -9.00
CA GLN A 21 7.71 -0.33 -9.19
C GLN A 21 6.94 -1.34 -8.31
N THR A 22 7.17 -1.33 -6.99
CA THR A 22 6.39 -2.17 -6.07
C THR A 22 4.93 -1.74 -6.09
N LYS A 23 4.01 -2.67 -6.41
CA LYS A 23 2.56 -2.43 -6.43
C LYS A 23 1.94 -2.68 -5.06
N LEU A 24 0.76 -2.11 -4.79
CA LEU A 24 0.09 -2.26 -3.49
C LEU A 24 -0.31 -3.70 -3.18
N TRP A 25 -0.83 -4.44 -4.15
CA TRP A 25 -1.26 -5.83 -3.97
C TRP A 25 -0.11 -6.77 -3.58
N GLU A 26 1.14 -6.42 -3.90
CA GLU A 26 2.33 -7.18 -3.48
C GLU A 26 2.53 -7.12 -1.96
N LEU A 27 1.90 -6.16 -1.28
CA LEU A 27 1.93 -5.98 0.17
C LEU A 27 0.74 -6.63 0.90
N ASN A 28 -0.23 -7.20 0.17
CA ASN A 28 -1.34 -7.94 0.79
C ASN A 28 -0.78 -9.08 1.67
N GLY A 29 -1.36 -9.28 2.85
CA GLY A 29 -0.92 -10.27 3.83
C GLY A 29 0.37 -9.94 4.59
N SER A 30 1.03 -8.81 4.30
CA SER A 30 2.32 -8.49 4.89
C SER A 30 2.25 -7.70 6.22
N GLY A 31 3.32 -7.75 7.00
CA GLY A 31 3.50 -6.92 8.18
C GLY A 31 2.77 -7.41 9.45
N ASN A 32 3.03 -6.72 10.55
CA ASN A 32 2.47 -7.04 11.87
C ASN A 32 1.26 -6.15 12.15
N PHE A 33 0.12 -6.75 12.46
CA PHE A 33 -1.11 -6.04 12.82
C PHE A 33 -0.87 -5.02 13.94
N GLN A 34 -1.47 -3.83 13.81
CA GLN A 34 -1.41 -2.76 14.79
C GLN A 34 -2.80 -2.45 15.33
N LYS A 35 -3.74 -2.07 14.45
CA LYS A 35 -5.08 -1.62 14.84
C LYS A 35 -6.09 -1.72 13.71
N SER A 36 -7.36 -1.96 14.09
CA SER A 36 -8.52 -2.04 13.20
C SER A 36 -9.45 -0.83 13.32
N TYR A 37 -10.13 -0.50 12.23
CA TYR A 37 -11.11 0.57 12.10
C TYR A 37 -12.30 0.07 11.27
N VAL A 38 -13.47 -0.04 11.87
CA VAL A 38 -14.68 -0.53 11.19
C VAL A 38 -15.44 0.64 10.55
N SER A 39 -15.98 0.42 9.34
CA SER A 39 -16.80 1.42 8.65
C SER A 39 -18.09 1.72 9.44
N PRO A 40 -18.72 2.89 9.25
CA PRO A 40 -19.93 3.28 9.99
C PRO A 40 -21.10 2.29 9.83
N ASP A 41 -21.21 1.64 8.67
CA ASP A 41 -22.23 0.62 8.39
C ASP A 41 -21.82 -0.80 8.79
N GLY A 42 -20.59 -1.00 9.28
CA GLY A 42 -20.07 -2.30 9.68
C GLY A 42 -19.73 -3.26 8.55
N ASN A 43 -19.77 -2.81 7.29
CA ASN A 43 -19.53 -3.67 6.13
C ASN A 43 -18.04 -3.90 5.83
N TYR A 44 -17.18 -2.98 6.25
CA TYR A 44 -15.74 -3.03 5.97
C TYR A 44 -14.92 -2.82 7.23
N ARG A 45 -13.73 -3.42 7.25
CA ARG A 45 -12.71 -3.18 8.26
C ARG A 45 -11.42 -2.76 7.59
N ALA A 46 -10.89 -1.62 8.00
CA ALA A 46 -9.55 -1.19 7.65
C ALA A 46 -8.57 -1.59 8.75
N ASP A 47 -7.48 -2.25 8.38
CA ASP A 47 -6.47 -2.75 9.31
C ASP A 47 -5.11 -2.11 8.99
N SER A 48 -4.42 -1.63 10.02
CA SER A 48 -3.07 -1.07 9.91
C SER A 48 -2.02 -2.10 10.28
N PHE A 49 -0.94 -2.15 9.50
CA PHE A 49 0.15 -3.09 9.69
C PHE A 49 1.50 -2.39 9.63
N LEU A 50 2.39 -2.77 10.53
CA LEU A 50 3.79 -2.38 10.53
C LEU A 50 4.59 -3.39 9.71
N ILE A 51 5.05 -3.00 8.53
CA ILE A 51 5.86 -3.85 7.64
C ILE A 51 7.30 -3.92 8.15
N ASN A 52 7.89 -2.77 8.47
CA ASN A 52 9.25 -2.68 8.99
C ASN A 52 9.37 -1.51 9.97
N LYS A 53 10.08 -1.72 11.09
CA LYS A 53 10.38 -0.67 12.08
C LYS A 53 11.46 0.31 11.61
N GLY A 54 12.09 0.04 10.48
CA GLY A 54 13.25 0.78 9.98
C GLY A 54 14.56 0.30 10.60
N GLY A 55 15.67 0.71 10.00
CA GLY A 55 17.03 0.36 10.38
C GLY A 55 18.05 1.11 9.53
N ALA A 56 19.33 0.72 9.59
CA ALA A 56 20.40 1.42 8.87
C ALA A 56 20.21 1.46 7.34
N THR A 57 19.54 0.45 6.77
CA THR A 57 19.40 0.27 5.31
C THR A 57 17.95 0.24 4.82
N VAL A 58 16.97 0.28 5.73
CA VAL A 58 15.54 0.16 5.41
C VAL A 58 14.76 1.21 6.19
N GLY A 59 13.89 1.95 5.50
CA GLY A 59 12.99 2.89 6.15
C GLY A 59 11.87 2.18 6.93
N HIS A 60 11.29 2.90 7.88
CA HIS A 60 10.06 2.51 8.58
C HIS A 60 8.89 2.45 7.59
N GLN A 61 7.99 1.48 7.68
CA GLN A 61 6.89 1.37 6.71
C GLN A 61 5.61 0.78 7.31
N TYR A 62 4.50 1.38 6.91
CA TYR A 62 3.15 0.95 7.25
C TYR A 62 2.34 0.68 6.00
N ARG A 63 1.43 -0.29 6.08
CA ARG A 63 0.34 -0.42 5.14
C ARG A 63 -1.01 -0.35 5.84
N VAL A 64 -2.03 0.02 5.08
CA VAL A 64 -3.43 -0.12 5.47
C VAL A 64 -4.13 -0.98 4.44
N SER A 65 -4.84 -1.99 4.91
CA SER A 65 -5.69 -2.83 4.08
C SER A 65 -7.16 -2.68 4.41
N VAL A 66 -8.00 -3.17 3.53
CA VAL A 66 -9.45 -3.28 3.72
C VAL A 66 -9.86 -4.74 3.58
N THR A 67 -10.79 -5.17 4.44
CA THR A 67 -11.44 -6.47 4.38
C THR A 67 -12.94 -6.29 4.48
N SER A 68 -13.71 -6.99 3.64
CA SER A 68 -15.16 -7.04 3.76
C SER A 68 -15.59 -7.94 4.91
N LEU A 69 -16.55 -7.49 5.72
CA LEU A 69 -17.08 -8.23 6.87
C LEU A 69 -18.38 -8.99 6.56
N THR A 70 -18.94 -8.80 5.37
CA THR A 70 -20.15 -9.50 4.92
C THR A 70 -19.82 -10.45 3.77
N GLU A 71 -20.56 -11.55 3.66
CA GLU A 71 -20.31 -12.61 2.66
C GLU A 71 -20.56 -12.18 1.20
N LYS A 72 -20.99 -10.93 0.96
CA LYS A 72 -21.43 -10.50 -0.37
C LYS A 72 -20.34 -9.89 -1.27
N LYS A 73 -19.12 -9.55 -0.81
CA LYS A 73 -18.14 -8.82 -1.68
C LYS A 73 -16.64 -8.86 -1.36
N GLU A 74 -15.87 -8.95 -2.45
CA GLU A 74 -14.68 -8.21 -2.97
C GLU A 74 -13.34 -8.06 -2.22
N PHE A 75 -13.27 -7.65 -0.94
CA PHE A 75 -11.96 -7.30 -0.33
C PHE A 75 -11.45 -8.35 0.67
N HIS A 76 -10.19 -8.80 0.49
CA HIS A 76 -9.55 -9.78 1.38
C HIS A 76 -8.12 -9.35 1.76
N ASP A 77 -8.02 -8.47 2.77
CA ASP A 77 -6.76 -7.84 3.18
C ASP A 77 -6.07 -7.06 2.04
N ASP A 78 -6.88 -6.39 1.21
CA ASP A 78 -6.38 -5.64 0.07
C ASP A 78 -5.78 -4.31 0.50
N THR A 79 -4.52 -4.11 0.15
CA THR A 79 -3.76 -2.92 0.52
C THR A 79 -4.19 -1.73 -0.32
N ILE A 80 -4.67 -0.67 0.35
CA ILE A 80 -5.16 0.57 -0.27
C ILE A 80 -4.23 1.77 -0.02
N TYR A 81 -3.29 1.62 0.92
CA TYR A 81 -2.37 2.68 1.32
C TYR A 81 -1.04 2.09 1.78
N TRP A 82 0.04 2.57 1.21
CA TRP A 82 1.40 2.25 1.65
C TRP A 82 2.19 3.52 1.93
N LEU A 83 2.73 3.59 3.15
CA LEU A 83 3.60 4.65 3.61
C LEU A 83 5.00 4.11 3.84
N TYR A 84 5.94 4.67 3.09
CA TYR A 84 7.37 4.39 3.15
C TYR A 84 8.12 5.68 2.78
N PRO A 85 9.37 5.91 3.23
CA PRO A 85 9.61 5.80 4.66
C PRO A 85 8.54 6.58 5.45
N ALA A 86 7.95 5.94 6.44
CA ALA A 86 7.06 6.61 7.38
C ALA A 86 7.90 7.50 8.33
N ILE A 87 7.57 8.78 8.36
CA ILE A 87 8.20 9.77 9.25
C ILE A 87 7.33 9.98 10.50
N ASP A 88 6.01 9.96 10.30
CA ASP A 88 5.00 10.17 11.33
C ASP A 88 4.15 8.92 11.56
N GLU A 89 3.42 8.89 12.67
CA GLU A 89 2.40 7.87 12.94
C GLU A 89 1.26 7.92 11.92
N ILE A 90 0.63 6.77 11.69
CA ILE A 90 -0.51 6.67 10.77
C ILE A 90 -1.82 7.03 11.48
N SER A 91 -2.52 8.02 10.94
CA SER A 91 -3.87 8.42 11.36
C SER A 91 -4.88 7.88 10.36
N ILE A 92 -5.89 7.15 10.85
CA ILE A 92 -6.89 6.45 10.05
C ILE A 92 -8.27 6.74 10.64
N GLY A 93 -9.23 7.10 9.78
CA GLY A 93 -10.63 7.24 10.17
C GLY A 93 -11.55 7.15 8.97
N TRP A 94 -12.73 6.54 9.15
CA TRP A 94 -13.77 6.52 8.12
C TRP A 94 -14.47 7.88 8.08
N LYS A 95 -14.62 8.43 6.87
CA LYS A 95 -15.43 9.62 6.60
C LYS A 95 -16.88 9.25 6.39
N ASP A 96 -17.13 8.16 5.65
CA ASP A 96 -18.43 7.53 5.47
C ASP A 96 -18.27 6.01 5.28
N ASN A 97 -19.27 5.33 4.72
CA ASN A 97 -19.28 3.88 4.54
C ASN A 97 -18.17 3.35 3.62
N ASN A 98 -17.73 4.15 2.64
CA ASN A 98 -16.80 3.73 1.59
C ASN A 98 -15.57 4.65 1.49
N GLU A 99 -15.62 5.85 2.06
CA GLU A 99 -14.49 6.78 2.08
C GLU A 99 -13.73 6.71 3.41
N ILE A 100 -12.42 6.49 3.32
CA ILE A 100 -11.49 6.47 4.45
C ILE A 100 -10.47 7.59 4.31
N ILE A 101 -10.14 8.25 5.41
CA ILE A 101 -9.09 9.26 5.50
C ILE A 101 -7.88 8.63 6.16
N ILE A 102 -6.76 8.60 5.44
CA ILE A 102 -5.46 8.10 5.91
C ILE A 102 -4.41 9.20 5.73
N ASN A 103 -3.82 9.69 6.81
CA ASN A 103 -2.82 10.78 6.78
C ASN A 103 -3.22 11.96 5.88
N LYS A 104 -4.47 12.44 6.02
CA LYS A 104 -5.08 13.53 5.24
C LYS A 104 -5.42 13.21 3.78
N ARG A 105 -5.12 12.00 3.27
CA ARG A 105 -5.60 11.54 1.96
C ARG A 105 -6.97 10.89 2.11
N THR A 106 -7.90 11.26 1.24
CA THR A 106 -9.22 10.62 1.15
C THR A 106 -9.14 9.52 0.10
N ILE A 107 -9.49 8.30 0.47
CA ILE A 107 -9.50 7.12 -0.38
C ILE A 107 -10.93 6.60 -0.44
N ASN A 108 -11.47 6.43 -1.65
CA ASN A 108 -12.69 5.66 -1.85
C ASN A 108 -12.29 4.21 -2.12
N ILE A 109 -12.68 3.30 -1.24
CA ILE A 109 -12.26 1.89 -1.32
C ILE A 109 -12.75 1.19 -2.59
N ASN A 110 -13.73 1.74 -3.31
CA ASN A 110 -14.23 1.17 -4.56
C ASN A 110 -13.59 1.81 -5.81
N GLU A 111 -12.68 2.78 -5.63
CA GLU A 111 -11.99 3.49 -6.71
C GLU A 111 -10.48 3.30 -6.53
N PRO A 112 -9.88 2.26 -7.16
CA PRO A 112 -8.46 1.96 -7.03
C PRO A 112 -7.51 3.11 -7.39
N ASP A 113 -7.95 4.02 -8.26
CA ASP A 113 -7.20 5.21 -8.65
C ASP A 113 -7.02 6.22 -7.50
N THR A 114 -7.81 6.08 -6.43
CA THR A 114 -7.65 6.90 -5.21
C THR A 114 -6.64 6.31 -4.22
N TYR A 115 -6.19 5.07 -4.45
CA TYR A 115 -5.26 4.40 -3.55
C TYR A 115 -3.91 5.08 -3.57
N TYR A 116 -3.18 4.98 -2.46
CA TYR A 116 -1.91 5.68 -2.33
C TYR A 116 -0.74 4.71 -2.20
N ASN A 117 0.20 4.82 -3.14
CA ASN A 117 1.44 4.08 -3.16
C ASN A 117 2.61 5.06 -3.09
N TRP A 118 3.27 5.16 -1.93
CA TRP A 118 4.39 6.10 -1.78
C TRP A 118 5.47 5.95 -2.86
N LYS A 119 5.83 4.73 -3.31
CA LYS A 119 6.88 4.56 -4.32
C LYS A 119 6.49 5.12 -5.68
N LEU A 120 5.20 5.04 -6.03
CA LEU A 120 4.70 5.54 -7.31
C LEU A 120 4.33 7.02 -7.23
N ASP A 121 3.64 7.41 -6.16
CA ASP A 121 3.01 8.73 -6.04
C ASP A 121 3.89 9.75 -5.31
N GLY A 122 4.91 9.29 -4.57
CA GLY A 122 5.85 10.17 -3.86
C GLY A 122 6.94 10.77 -4.75
N ASN A 123 6.98 10.39 -6.03
CA ASN A 123 7.91 10.91 -7.04
C ASN A 123 7.28 11.98 -7.96
N LEU A 124 6.10 12.48 -7.62
CA LEU A 124 5.40 13.59 -8.31
C LEU A 124 5.60 14.93 -7.59
#